data_AF-A0A181ZB08-F1
#
_entry.id   AF-A0A181ZB08-F1
#
_cell.length_a   1.000
_cell.length_b   1.000
_cell.length_c   1.000
_cell.angle_alpha   90.00
_cell.angle_beta   90.00
_cell.angle_gamma   90.00
#
_symmetry.space_group_name_H-M   'P 1'
#
loop_
_entity.id
_entity.type
_entity.pdbx_description
1 polymer ?
#
loop_
_entity_poly.entity_id
_entity_poly.type
_entity_poly.pdbx_seq_one_letter_code
_entity_poly.pdbx_strand_id
1 'polypeptide(L)'
;MSDLFRSTSSWWAPSSKHAKRTAVGTTAIVVALGLITWSVWISPSSPVSTAVHHALGVKTSQEKAVDAEALQAKLTAAQKQIWKLEGQLKSSTAQSGSRGDQVAQLKAQIASLQSALGSAKAQAAAGSKSGSGSTGSGSSGSGSSGSSGSGTHNASTGHGVTNPNTGPSKDPNPTTPVAVPSKADILNQPTRWYGLYTAQSPFNWSEYDQVSQQVGKATNMVGFFQGFDQDFNANAVQRSWANGRLPMMTWESAPAQTGNDEKYVAGYTNKDIIDGKFDAYLTKYAQALQANGQPMVIRLDHEMNGSWYNWSEGDAQQNAAGSYVKMWQHVHDVFQANGANDYVVWNWAPSRIDKLGNAKYQTLDYMKNYYPGADYVDWVGMSGYYRTASETPSFANTFGATVGQLRQVAPGKKILLSEIGATETGTTVSNGQKSKWITSLFDALADPANDDIIGFSYFSETATTVVDGVRSTNDWRLNSRSDSLQAFVDGIKRTDINFDLQEVTQ
;
A
#
# COMPACT_ATOMS: atom_id res chain seq x y z
N MET A 1 20.54 50.36 -47.89
CA MET A 1 20.73 50.53 -49.34
C MET A 1 21.77 49.49 -49.77
N SER A 2 21.61 48.67 -50.80
CA SER A 2 20.44 48.27 -51.62
C SER A 2 20.89 46.99 -52.37
N ASP A 3 20.21 45.85 -52.37
CA ASP A 3 18.82 45.50 -52.72
C ASP A 3 18.61 45.25 -54.24
N LEU A 4 18.06 44.07 -54.58
CA LEU A 4 17.64 43.55 -55.91
C LEU A 4 18.74 43.31 -56.98
N PHE A 5 18.62 42.39 -57.96
CA PHE A 5 17.50 41.59 -58.51
C PHE A 5 17.87 40.07 -58.53
N ARG A 6 17.00 39.04 -58.57
CA ARG A 6 15.94 38.65 -59.56
C ARG A 6 16.48 38.57 -61.01
N SER A 7 16.14 37.64 -61.91
CA SER A 7 15.31 36.41 -61.94
C SER A 7 15.74 35.61 -63.20
N THR A 8 15.49 34.31 -63.45
CA THR A 8 14.65 33.27 -62.80
C THR A 8 15.50 31.95 -62.73
N SER A 9 15.13 30.69 -63.02
CA SER A 9 13.93 29.96 -63.50
C SER A 9 13.70 28.69 -62.64
N SER A 10 12.92 27.69 -63.09
CA SER A 10 12.50 26.56 -62.24
C SER A 10 12.18 25.25 -62.98
N TRP A 11 12.53 24.11 -62.37
CA TRP A 11 11.70 22.89 -62.42
C TRP A 11 11.82 22.07 -61.11
N TRP A 12 10.90 21.13 -60.88
CA TRP A 12 10.57 20.61 -59.53
C TRP A 12 11.03 19.17 -59.25
N ALA A 13 11.64 18.93 -58.09
CA ALA A 13 11.62 17.64 -57.38
C ALA A 13 12.06 17.77 -55.89
N PRO A 14 11.15 17.82 -54.91
CA PRO A 14 11.51 17.80 -53.49
C PRO A 14 11.84 16.39 -52.99
N SER A 15 13.09 16.15 -52.55
CA SER A 15 13.48 14.87 -51.92
C SER A 15 12.86 14.73 -50.52
N SER A 16 12.28 13.57 -50.24
CA SER A 16 11.36 13.37 -49.11
C SER A 16 12.03 12.74 -47.89
N LYS A 17 12.26 13.52 -46.81
CA LYS A 17 12.68 12.95 -45.51
C LYS A 17 12.17 13.59 -44.21
N HIS A 18 11.53 14.78 -44.24
CA HIS A 18 11.01 15.43 -43.02
C HIS A 18 9.50 15.74 -42.97
N ALA A 19 8.74 15.50 -44.06
CA ALA A 19 7.30 15.80 -44.12
C ALA A 19 6.43 15.08 -43.05
N LYS A 20 6.87 13.92 -42.53
CA LYS A 20 6.11 13.14 -41.53
C LYS A 20 6.11 13.72 -40.11
N ARG A 21 6.92 14.74 -39.78
CA ARG A 21 6.95 15.32 -38.43
C ARG A 21 6.02 16.52 -38.24
N THR A 22 5.78 17.33 -39.27
CA THR A 22 4.88 18.50 -39.16
C THR A 22 3.40 18.12 -39.28
N ALA A 23 3.07 17.08 -40.03
CA ALA A 23 1.66 16.66 -40.23
C ALA A 23 0.98 16.18 -38.93
N VAL A 24 1.67 15.36 -38.12
CA VAL A 24 1.07 14.73 -36.94
C VAL A 24 0.74 15.74 -35.83
N GLY A 25 1.60 16.75 -35.62
CA GLY A 25 1.33 17.81 -34.65
C GLY A 25 0.10 18.65 -35.00
N THR A 26 -0.01 19.07 -36.26
CA THR A 26 -1.15 19.87 -36.72
C THR A 26 -2.45 19.07 -36.68
N THR A 27 -2.47 17.79 -37.08
CA THR A 27 -3.67 16.95 -36.95
C THR A 27 -4.08 16.75 -35.49
N ALA A 28 -3.14 16.55 -34.57
CA ALA A 28 -3.45 16.42 -33.14
C ALA A 28 -4.08 17.72 -32.57
N ILE A 29 -3.53 18.88 -32.93
CA ILE A 29 -4.07 20.19 -32.49
C ILE A 29 -5.43 20.48 -33.14
N VAL A 30 -5.63 20.18 -34.43
CA VAL A 30 -6.91 20.37 -35.12
C VAL A 30 -7.98 19.41 -34.60
N VAL A 31 -7.62 18.17 -34.23
CA VAL A 31 -8.55 17.23 -33.58
C VAL A 31 -8.85 17.67 -32.14
N ALA A 32 -7.88 18.17 -31.38
CA ALA A 32 -8.11 18.70 -30.03
C ALA A 32 -8.99 19.96 -30.04
N LEU A 33 -8.67 20.95 -30.89
CA LEU A 33 -9.51 22.14 -31.09
C LEU A 33 -10.87 21.78 -31.69
N GLY A 34 -10.94 20.79 -32.57
CA GLY A 34 -12.20 20.27 -33.11
C GLY A 34 -13.07 19.63 -32.03
N LEU A 35 -12.50 18.80 -31.15
CA LEU A 35 -13.20 18.20 -30.02
C LEU A 35 -13.62 19.24 -28.98
N ILE A 36 -12.78 20.24 -28.69
CA ILE A 36 -13.13 21.35 -27.79
C ILE A 36 -14.26 22.20 -28.39
N THR A 37 -14.16 22.57 -29.67
CA THR A 37 -15.21 23.36 -30.36
C THR A 37 -16.51 22.56 -30.47
N TRP A 38 -16.45 21.27 -30.77
CA TRP A 38 -17.61 20.35 -30.77
C TRP A 38 -18.24 20.26 -29.38
N SER A 39 -17.43 20.12 -28.32
CA SER A 39 -17.91 20.09 -26.92
C SER A 39 -18.55 21.41 -26.47
N VAL A 40 -18.08 22.54 -27.00
CA VAL A 40 -18.59 23.88 -26.65
C VAL A 40 -19.83 24.27 -27.47
N TRP A 41 -19.95 23.83 -28.72
CA TRP A 41 -21.04 24.25 -29.64
C TRP A 41 -22.10 23.20 -29.97
N ILE A 42 -21.91 21.92 -29.64
CA ILE A 42 -22.92 20.86 -29.79
C ILE A 42 -23.11 20.07 -28.48
N SER A 43 -23.06 20.78 -27.34
CA SER A 43 -23.67 20.29 -26.10
C SER A 43 -25.16 20.66 -26.09
N PRO A 44 -26.11 19.71 -25.93
CA PRO A 44 -27.55 19.99 -25.96
C PRO A 44 -28.11 20.84 -24.81
N SER A 45 -27.27 21.37 -23.92
CA SER A 45 -27.65 22.10 -22.71
C SER A 45 -27.49 23.63 -22.80
N SER A 46 -27.61 24.22 -24.00
CA SER A 46 -27.77 25.67 -24.16
C SER A 46 -29.25 26.07 -24.04
N PRO A 47 -29.63 27.10 -23.24
CA PRO A 47 -31.03 27.56 -23.13
C PRO A 47 -31.68 27.94 -24.48
N VAL A 48 -30.87 28.30 -25.49
CA VAL A 48 -31.34 28.63 -26.84
C VAL A 48 -31.84 27.38 -27.59
N SER A 49 -31.25 26.21 -27.34
CA SER A 49 -31.66 24.94 -27.95
C SER A 49 -33.09 24.57 -27.54
N THR A 50 -33.38 24.65 -26.23
CA THR A 50 -34.68 24.29 -25.66
C THR A 50 -35.82 25.15 -26.24
N ALA A 51 -35.56 26.44 -26.50
CA ALA A 51 -36.54 27.34 -27.11
C ALA A 51 -36.90 26.95 -28.56
N VAL A 52 -35.91 26.51 -29.35
CA VAL A 52 -36.14 26.07 -30.75
C VAL A 52 -36.89 24.74 -30.79
N HIS A 53 -36.51 23.77 -29.95
CA HIS A 53 -37.19 22.47 -29.94
C HIS A 53 -38.64 22.55 -29.44
N HIS A 54 -38.93 23.42 -28.47
CA HIS A 54 -40.31 23.61 -27.98
C HIS A 54 -41.24 24.30 -29.00
N ALA A 55 -40.67 24.94 -30.04
CA ALA A 55 -41.41 25.54 -31.15
C ALA A 55 -41.71 24.56 -32.30
N LEU A 56 -41.04 23.40 -32.37
CA LEU A 56 -41.11 22.46 -33.49
C LEU A 56 -41.81 21.13 -33.18
N GLY A 57 -42.23 20.89 -31.93
CA GLY A 57 -43.23 19.87 -31.57
C GLY A 57 -42.82 18.39 -31.72
N VAL A 58 -41.56 18.08 -32.06
CA VAL A 58 -41.09 16.71 -32.21
C VAL A 58 -40.83 16.07 -30.84
N LYS A 59 -41.52 14.97 -30.53
CA LYS A 59 -41.21 14.12 -29.37
C LYS A 59 -39.92 13.33 -29.65
N THR A 60 -38.88 13.52 -28.84
CA THR A 60 -37.68 12.69 -28.85
C THR A 60 -37.90 11.38 -28.10
N SER A 61 -37.38 10.28 -28.66
CA SER A 61 -37.28 8.98 -27.97
C SER A 61 -36.30 9.07 -26.79
N GLN A 62 -36.48 8.19 -25.79
CA GLN A 62 -35.49 8.05 -24.72
C GLN A 62 -34.15 7.56 -25.29
N GLU A 63 -33.09 8.34 -25.09
CA GLU A 63 -31.72 7.92 -25.35
C GLU A 63 -31.07 7.40 -24.06
N LYS A 64 -30.27 6.34 -24.14
CA LYS A 64 -29.65 5.72 -22.96
C LYS A 64 -28.60 6.64 -22.35
N ALA A 65 -28.49 6.60 -21.02
CA ALA A 65 -27.30 7.11 -20.32
C ALA A 65 -26.02 6.43 -20.86
N VAL A 66 -24.89 7.15 -20.79
CA VAL A 66 -23.61 6.76 -21.41
C VAL A 66 -23.22 5.33 -21.06
N ASP A 67 -22.96 4.53 -22.09
CA ASP A 67 -22.71 3.10 -22.00
C ASP A 67 -21.53 2.76 -21.07
N ALA A 68 -21.87 2.24 -19.88
CA ALA A 68 -20.93 1.83 -18.85
C ALA A 68 -20.13 0.57 -19.23
N GLU A 69 -20.66 -0.30 -20.09
CA GLU A 69 -19.98 -1.49 -20.60
C GLU A 69 -18.91 -1.07 -21.62
N ALA A 70 -19.22 -0.13 -22.52
CA ALA A 70 -18.25 0.48 -23.41
C ALA A 70 -17.15 1.28 -22.67
N LEU A 71 -17.47 1.93 -21.55
CA LEU A 71 -16.47 2.55 -20.68
C LEU A 71 -15.57 1.52 -19.98
N GLN A 72 -16.15 0.43 -19.47
CA GLN A 72 -15.40 -0.69 -18.86
C GLN A 72 -14.48 -1.38 -19.89
N ALA A 73 -14.92 -1.54 -21.14
CA ALA A 73 -14.11 -2.07 -22.23
C ALA A 73 -12.93 -1.15 -22.57
N LYS A 74 -13.14 0.17 -22.63
CA LYS A 74 -12.07 1.17 -22.85
C LYS A 74 -11.03 1.16 -21.72
N LEU A 75 -11.46 1.07 -20.46
CA LEU A 75 -10.55 0.92 -19.32
C LEU A 75 -9.68 -0.35 -19.44
N THR A 76 -10.31 -1.48 -19.76
CA THR A 76 -9.63 -2.78 -19.95
C THR A 76 -8.60 -2.73 -21.09
N ALA A 77 -8.90 -2.00 -22.17
CA ALA A 77 -7.97 -1.79 -23.29
C ALA A 77 -6.78 -0.89 -22.91
N ALA A 78 -7.03 0.19 -22.16
CA ALA A 78 -5.98 1.11 -21.70
C ALA A 78 -4.98 0.41 -20.74
N GLN A 79 -5.47 -0.41 -19.81
CA GLN A 79 -4.64 -1.21 -18.91
C GLN A 79 -3.69 -2.15 -19.68
N LYS A 80 -4.20 -2.87 -20.68
CA LYS A 80 -3.39 -3.75 -21.55
C LYS A 80 -2.30 -2.99 -22.31
N GLN A 81 -2.58 -1.75 -22.73
CA GLN A 81 -1.61 -0.91 -23.43
C GLN A 81 -0.49 -0.38 -22.50
N ILE A 82 -0.80 -0.10 -21.22
CA ILE A 82 0.23 0.23 -20.22
C ILE A 82 1.18 -0.95 -20.01
N TRP A 83 0.66 -2.17 -19.75
CA TRP A 83 1.51 -3.35 -19.54
C TRP A 83 2.45 -3.62 -20.72
N LYS A 84 1.98 -3.39 -21.95
CA LYS A 84 2.79 -3.48 -23.16
C LYS A 84 3.92 -2.45 -23.18
N LEU A 85 3.62 -1.19 -22.87
CA LEU A 85 4.62 -0.10 -22.87
C LEU A 85 5.62 -0.22 -21.73
N GLU A 86 5.19 -0.62 -20.53
CA GLU A 86 6.09 -0.88 -19.39
C GLU A 86 7.02 -2.07 -19.67
N GLY A 87 6.54 -3.13 -20.33
CA GLY A 87 7.39 -4.20 -20.85
C GLY A 87 8.41 -3.71 -21.88
N GLN A 88 7.98 -2.88 -22.84
CA GLN A 88 8.86 -2.30 -23.86
C GLN A 88 9.81 -1.22 -23.31
N LEU A 89 9.52 -0.63 -22.16
CA LEU A 89 10.43 0.29 -21.46
C LEU A 89 11.59 -0.48 -20.82
N LYS A 90 11.29 -1.58 -20.12
CA LYS A 90 12.29 -2.45 -19.48
C LYS A 90 13.18 -3.18 -20.50
N SER A 91 12.73 -3.36 -21.75
CA SER A 91 13.50 -4.05 -22.80
C SER A 91 14.40 -3.15 -23.67
N SER A 92 14.54 -1.84 -23.39
CA SER A 92 15.47 -0.98 -24.14
C SER A 92 15.96 0.25 -23.36
N THR A 93 17.24 0.28 -23.03
CA THR A 93 17.91 1.28 -22.17
C THR A 93 18.16 2.66 -22.82
N ALA A 94 17.69 2.91 -24.04
CA ALA A 94 18.08 4.10 -24.84
C ALA A 94 16.92 5.01 -25.32
N GLN A 95 15.68 4.79 -24.89
CA GLN A 95 14.51 5.65 -25.24
C GLN A 95 13.53 5.76 -24.06
N SER A 96 14.00 6.28 -22.93
CA SER A 96 13.21 6.43 -21.71
C SER A 96 12.14 7.52 -21.80
N GLY A 97 12.52 8.77 -22.09
CA GLY A 97 11.66 9.96 -21.98
C GLY A 97 10.28 9.82 -22.61
N SER A 98 10.19 9.78 -23.95
CA SER A 98 8.91 9.77 -24.66
C SER A 98 8.04 8.53 -24.43
N ARG A 99 8.57 7.46 -23.80
CA ARG A 99 7.78 6.29 -23.37
C ARG A 99 7.32 6.41 -21.91
N GLY A 100 8.14 7.02 -21.04
CA GLY A 100 7.71 7.44 -19.70
C GLY A 100 6.54 8.40 -19.78
N ASP A 101 6.62 9.41 -20.66
CA ASP A 101 5.55 10.37 -20.94
C ASP A 101 4.26 9.66 -21.38
N GLN A 102 4.35 8.65 -22.26
CA GLN A 102 3.20 7.85 -22.71
C GLN A 102 2.59 7.01 -21.59
N VAL A 103 3.40 6.41 -20.71
CA VAL A 103 2.92 5.65 -19.55
C VAL A 103 2.23 6.60 -18.55
N ALA A 104 2.79 7.78 -18.29
CA ALA A 104 2.16 8.79 -17.44
C ALA A 104 0.82 9.30 -18.03
N GLN A 105 0.79 9.60 -19.33
CA GLN A 105 -0.42 10.04 -20.03
C GLN A 105 -1.51 8.97 -20.03
N LEU A 106 -1.18 7.69 -20.21
CA LEU A 106 -2.13 6.59 -20.12
C LEU A 106 -2.64 6.35 -18.70
N LYS A 107 -1.80 6.53 -17.67
CA LYS A 107 -2.24 6.47 -16.25
C LYS A 107 -3.24 7.58 -15.94
N ALA A 108 -2.99 8.81 -16.41
CA ALA A 108 -3.96 9.92 -16.32
C ALA A 108 -5.25 9.64 -17.11
N GLN A 109 -5.16 9.02 -18.29
CA GLN A 109 -6.34 8.64 -19.08
C GLN A 109 -7.19 7.57 -18.40
N ILE A 110 -6.58 6.60 -17.69
CA ILE A 110 -7.31 5.61 -16.87
C ILE A 110 -8.03 6.30 -15.72
N ALA A 111 -7.39 7.20 -14.98
CA ALA A 111 -8.04 7.95 -13.89
C ALA A 111 -9.26 8.75 -14.39
N SER A 112 -9.14 9.39 -15.56
CA SER A 112 -10.26 10.07 -16.24
C SER A 112 -11.40 9.10 -16.61
N LEU A 113 -11.09 7.93 -17.17
CA LEU A 113 -12.08 6.88 -17.50
C LEU A 113 -12.73 6.27 -16.24
N GLN A 114 -12.01 6.13 -15.13
CA GLN A 114 -12.55 5.67 -13.85
C GLN A 114 -13.55 6.69 -13.27
N SER A 115 -13.20 7.97 -13.30
CA SER A 115 -14.10 9.07 -12.89
C SER A 115 -15.37 9.13 -13.76
N ALA A 116 -15.21 9.01 -15.09
CA ALA A 116 -16.34 8.96 -16.02
C ALA A 116 -17.24 7.73 -15.79
N LEU A 117 -16.66 6.56 -15.52
CA LEU A 117 -17.41 5.35 -15.18
C LEU A 117 -18.14 5.47 -13.82
N GLY A 118 -17.52 6.12 -12.84
CA GLY A 118 -18.14 6.46 -11.56
C GLY A 118 -19.35 7.37 -11.75
N SER A 119 -19.18 8.46 -12.50
CA SER A 119 -20.26 9.40 -12.86
C SER A 119 -21.40 8.72 -13.63
N ALA A 120 -21.09 7.87 -14.61
CA ALA A 120 -22.09 7.13 -15.38
C ALA A 120 -22.88 6.14 -14.50
N LYS A 121 -22.22 5.43 -13.59
CA LYS A 121 -22.88 4.55 -12.60
C LYS A 121 -23.75 5.35 -11.62
N ALA A 122 -23.28 6.50 -11.15
CA ALA A 122 -24.05 7.39 -10.28
C ALA A 122 -25.29 7.96 -11.00
N GLN A 123 -25.18 8.34 -12.27
CA GLN A 123 -26.31 8.79 -13.09
C GLN A 123 -27.32 7.67 -13.36
N ALA A 124 -26.85 6.44 -13.63
CA ALA A 124 -27.73 5.28 -13.76
C ALA A 124 -28.50 4.97 -12.45
N ALA A 125 -27.83 5.09 -11.29
CA ALA A 125 -28.47 4.94 -9.99
C ALA A 125 -29.43 6.09 -9.63
N ALA A 126 -29.13 7.32 -10.03
CA ALA A 126 -30.03 8.48 -9.87
C ALA A 126 -31.29 8.33 -10.75
N GLY A 127 -31.14 7.81 -11.97
CA GLY A 127 -32.24 7.52 -12.88
C GLY A 127 -33.28 6.55 -12.31
N SER A 128 -32.92 5.69 -11.36
CA SER A 128 -33.86 4.77 -10.69
C SER A 128 -34.58 5.38 -9.47
N LYS A 129 -34.33 6.65 -9.12
CA LYS A 129 -34.90 7.29 -7.92
C LYS A 129 -35.85 8.47 -8.19
N SER A 130 -36.09 8.82 -9.46
CA SER A 130 -37.11 9.80 -9.85
C SER A 130 -38.54 9.23 -9.75
N GLY A 131 -38.98 8.88 -8.54
CA GLY A 131 -40.20 8.12 -8.28
C GLY A 131 -40.95 8.42 -6.98
N SER A 132 -40.57 9.45 -6.22
CA SER A 132 -41.36 9.99 -5.12
C SER A 132 -40.96 11.43 -4.85
N GLY A 133 -41.92 12.28 -4.48
CA GLY A 133 -41.68 13.69 -4.16
C GLY A 133 -42.52 14.12 -2.97
N SER A 134 -41.94 14.97 -2.11
CA SER A 134 -42.66 15.76 -1.12
C SER A 134 -41.88 17.03 -0.81
N THR A 135 -42.60 18.11 -0.47
CA THR A 135 -42.05 19.43 -0.16
C THR A 135 -41.80 19.59 1.34
N GLY A 136 -40.75 20.32 1.72
CA GLY A 136 -40.43 20.61 3.12
C GLY A 136 -39.48 21.80 3.26
N SER A 137 -40.04 22.98 3.55
CA SER A 137 -39.29 24.23 3.78
C SER A 137 -39.01 24.41 5.28
N GLY A 138 -37.83 24.90 5.68
CA GLY A 138 -37.63 25.28 7.08
C GLY A 138 -36.23 25.74 7.50
N SER A 139 -36.09 27.04 7.75
CA SER A 139 -35.14 27.75 8.63
C SER A 139 -33.65 27.38 8.67
N SER A 140 -32.82 28.41 8.50
CA SER A 140 -31.47 28.46 9.08
C SER A 140 -31.51 28.52 10.62
N GLY A 141 -30.41 28.10 11.26
CA GLY A 141 -30.19 28.26 12.69
C GLY A 141 -28.69 28.25 13.01
N SER A 142 -28.11 29.42 13.32
CA SER A 142 -26.69 29.57 13.65
C SER A 142 -26.45 29.36 15.14
N GLY A 143 -25.70 28.31 15.50
CA GLY A 143 -25.28 28.03 16.87
C GLY A 143 -23.77 27.93 16.96
N SER A 144 -23.14 28.86 17.68
CA SER A 144 -21.70 28.86 17.98
C SER A 144 -21.47 28.70 19.47
N SER A 145 -20.81 27.63 19.87
CA SER A 145 -20.09 27.54 21.14
C SER A 145 -18.94 26.55 21.02
N GLY A 146 -17.72 27.01 21.32
CA GLY A 146 -16.57 26.13 21.51
C GLY A 146 -16.46 25.74 22.99
N SER A 147 -15.84 24.59 23.26
CA SER A 147 -15.33 24.27 24.59
C SER A 147 -14.00 23.54 24.48
N SER A 148 -12.93 24.23 24.88
CA SER A 148 -11.60 23.65 25.04
C SER A 148 -11.54 22.92 26.38
N GLY A 149 -11.46 21.59 26.36
CA GLY A 149 -11.31 20.75 27.55
C GLY A 149 -9.93 20.11 27.62
N SER A 150 -9.18 20.40 28.69
CA SER A 150 -7.85 19.83 28.92
C SER A 150 -7.94 18.35 29.27
N GLY A 151 -7.25 17.48 28.52
CA GLY A 151 -7.27 16.03 28.73
C GLY A 151 -6.43 15.59 29.93
N THR A 152 -7.06 15.36 31.08
CA THR A 152 -6.48 14.54 32.15
C THR A 152 -6.57 13.07 31.77
N HIS A 153 -5.45 12.34 31.81
CA HIS A 153 -5.44 10.89 31.59
C HIS A 153 -6.38 10.18 32.58
N ASN A 154 -7.34 9.43 32.07
CA ASN A 154 -8.25 8.60 32.88
C ASN A 154 -8.32 7.18 32.31
N ALA A 155 -7.67 6.23 32.97
CA ALA A 155 -7.55 4.86 32.51
C ALA A 155 -8.81 4.05 32.86
N SER A 156 -9.88 4.17 32.06
CA SER A 156 -11.01 3.23 32.07
C SER A 156 -11.87 3.32 30.80
N THR A 157 -11.63 2.42 29.85
CA THR A 157 -12.60 1.85 28.89
C THR A 157 -11.85 0.87 27.97
N GLY A 158 -12.54 -0.12 27.39
CA GLY A 158 -11.93 -1.16 26.54
C GLY A 158 -11.60 -0.72 25.11
N HIS A 159 -11.23 0.55 24.90
CA HIS A 159 -10.98 1.13 23.58
C HIS A 159 -9.51 1.03 23.16
N GLY A 160 -9.26 1.12 21.86
CA GLY A 160 -7.90 1.22 21.31
C GLY A 160 -7.18 2.50 21.73
N VAL A 161 -5.84 2.47 21.81
CA VAL A 161 -5.05 3.67 22.13
C VAL A 161 -4.90 4.60 20.91
N THR A 162 -5.14 4.06 19.71
CA THR A 162 -5.28 4.81 18.45
C THR A 162 -6.70 5.30 18.19
N ASN A 163 -6.85 6.47 17.58
CA ASN A 163 -8.11 6.91 16.96
C ASN A 163 -7.92 7.10 15.44
N PRO A 164 -8.12 6.05 14.61
CA PRO A 164 -7.93 6.13 13.15
C PRO A 164 -8.78 7.20 12.46
N ASN A 165 -8.18 7.94 11.52
CA ASN A 165 -8.91 8.88 10.66
C ASN A 165 -9.89 8.11 9.75
N THR A 166 -11.18 8.43 9.87
CA THR A 166 -12.28 7.81 9.12
C THR A 166 -12.48 8.39 7.73
N GLY A 167 -11.98 9.58 7.45
CA GLY A 167 -12.06 10.22 6.15
C GLY A 167 -10.78 10.07 5.33
N PRO A 168 -10.67 10.77 4.20
CA PRO A 168 -9.42 10.88 3.44
C PRO A 168 -8.24 11.26 4.34
N SER A 169 -7.08 10.67 4.07
CA SER A 169 -5.88 10.88 4.87
C SER A 169 -5.35 12.30 4.75
N LYS A 170 -4.81 12.81 5.86
CA LYS A 170 -4.36 14.19 6.02
C LYS A 170 -2.85 14.24 6.29
N ASP A 171 -2.22 15.33 5.90
CA ASP A 171 -0.86 15.65 6.31
C ASP A 171 -0.86 16.36 7.67
N PRO A 172 0.20 16.22 8.50
CA PRO A 172 0.25 16.85 9.82
C PRO A 172 0.19 18.38 9.69
N ASN A 173 -0.58 19.03 10.57
CA ASN A 173 -0.58 20.49 10.66
C ASN A 173 0.70 20.98 11.36
N PRO A 174 1.58 21.79 10.72
CA PRO A 174 2.81 22.29 11.34
C PRO A 174 2.59 23.11 12.62
N THR A 175 1.37 23.60 12.88
CA THR A 175 1.03 24.42 14.06
C THR A 175 0.24 23.67 15.14
N THR A 176 -0.02 22.37 14.97
CA THR A 176 -0.77 21.57 15.96
C THR A 176 -0.08 20.22 16.16
N PRO A 177 0.66 20.03 17.28
CA PRO A 177 1.25 18.75 17.62
C PRO A 177 0.18 17.64 17.66
N VAL A 178 0.45 16.54 16.96
CA VAL A 178 -0.40 15.36 17.02
C VAL A 178 -0.13 14.66 18.35
N ALA A 179 -1.16 14.52 19.19
CA ALA A 179 -1.09 13.69 20.38
C ALA A 179 -0.97 12.22 19.97
N VAL A 180 0.06 11.54 20.47
CA VAL A 180 0.34 10.12 20.19
C VAL A 180 0.37 9.31 21.49
N PRO A 181 0.04 8.02 21.46
CA PRO A 181 0.25 7.12 22.60
C PRO A 181 1.75 6.98 22.89
N SER A 182 2.10 6.62 24.13
CA SER A 182 3.47 6.21 24.46
C SER A 182 3.77 4.79 23.95
N LYS A 183 5.05 4.38 23.96
CA LYS A 183 5.43 2.98 23.74
C LYS A 183 4.68 2.04 24.71
N ALA A 184 4.53 2.42 25.98
CA ALA A 184 3.82 1.62 26.96
C ALA A 184 2.33 1.43 26.62
N ASP A 185 1.66 2.48 26.11
CA ASP A 185 0.26 2.39 25.65
C ASP A 185 0.13 1.46 24.44
N ILE A 186 1.07 1.54 23.48
CA ILE A 186 1.10 0.68 22.28
C ILE A 186 1.31 -0.80 22.66
N LEU A 187 2.26 -1.09 23.56
CA LEU A 187 2.53 -2.46 24.01
C LEU A 187 1.37 -3.09 24.78
N ASN A 188 0.56 -2.27 25.46
CA ASN A 188 -0.58 -2.71 26.27
C ASN A 188 -1.94 -2.47 25.60
N GLN A 189 -2.01 -2.17 24.29
CA GLN A 189 -3.29 -1.95 23.61
C GLN A 189 -4.18 -3.21 23.73
N PRO A 190 -5.41 -3.09 24.27
CA PRO A 190 -6.30 -4.25 24.48
C PRO A 190 -6.91 -4.78 23.17
N THR A 191 -6.85 -3.99 22.09
CA THR A 191 -7.50 -4.24 20.81
C THR A 191 -6.48 -4.49 19.69
N ARG A 192 -6.88 -5.26 18.68
CA ARG A 192 -5.97 -5.74 17.64
C ARG A 192 -5.54 -4.68 16.63
N TRP A 193 -4.34 -4.86 16.10
CA TRP A 193 -3.75 -4.09 15.02
C TRP A 193 -4.22 -4.58 13.65
N TYR A 194 -4.83 -3.69 12.87
CA TYR A 194 -5.09 -3.86 11.44
C TYR A 194 -4.18 -2.89 10.69
N GLY A 195 -3.08 -3.45 10.19
CA GLY A 195 -2.12 -2.79 9.32
C GLY A 195 -2.36 -3.07 7.85
N LEU A 196 -1.86 -2.17 7.01
CA LEU A 196 -1.86 -2.30 5.56
C LEU A 196 -0.51 -1.80 5.00
N TYR A 197 0.07 -2.54 4.06
CA TYR A 197 1.06 -2.02 3.12
C TYR A 197 0.37 -1.76 1.77
N THR A 198 0.71 -0.64 1.14
CA THR A 198 0.37 -0.32 -0.26
C THR A 198 1.61 0.32 -0.91
N ALA A 199 1.69 0.30 -2.25
CA ALA A 199 2.94 0.53 -2.98
C ALA A 199 3.58 1.93 -2.77
N GLN A 200 2.89 2.85 -2.10
CA GLN A 200 3.39 4.18 -1.74
C GLN A 200 3.08 4.60 -0.29
N SER A 201 2.56 3.77 0.60
CA SER A 201 2.28 4.20 1.99
C SER A 201 3.58 4.35 2.81
N PRO A 202 3.68 5.33 3.75
CA PRO A 202 2.81 6.48 4.00
C PRO A 202 3.20 7.73 3.17
N PHE A 203 3.90 7.56 2.05
CA PHE A 203 4.38 8.64 1.16
C PHE A 203 3.27 9.19 0.24
N ASN A 204 2.29 8.36 -0.13
CA ASN A 204 1.06 8.74 -0.79
C ASN A 204 -0.10 7.87 -0.27
N TRP A 205 -1.22 8.51 0.10
CA TRP A 205 -2.37 7.83 0.71
C TRP A 205 -3.43 7.35 -0.29
N SER A 206 -3.33 7.65 -1.58
CA SER A 206 -4.41 7.43 -2.56
C SER A 206 -4.87 5.96 -2.65
N GLU A 207 -3.94 5.01 -2.82
CA GLU A 207 -4.26 3.58 -2.84
C GLU A 207 -4.70 3.07 -1.46
N TYR A 208 -4.08 3.58 -0.40
CA TYR A 208 -4.36 3.24 0.99
C TYR A 208 -5.79 3.60 1.42
N ASP A 209 -6.21 4.84 1.12
CA ASP A 209 -7.55 5.34 1.37
C ASP A 209 -8.59 4.64 0.48
N GLN A 210 -8.23 4.34 -0.77
CA GLN A 210 -9.09 3.55 -1.66
C GLN A 210 -9.36 2.15 -1.11
N VAL A 211 -8.34 1.44 -0.62
CA VAL A 211 -8.52 0.13 0.04
C VAL A 211 -9.31 0.28 1.34
N SER A 212 -9.02 1.30 2.14
CA SER A 212 -9.76 1.58 3.39
C SER A 212 -11.25 1.83 3.15
N GLN A 213 -11.60 2.65 2.15
CA GLN A 213 -13.00 2.88 1.73
C GLN A 213 -13.68 1.61 1.20
N GLN A 214 -12.95 0.76 0.47
CA GLN A 214 -13.48 -0.52 -0.04
C GLN A 214 -13.70 -1.57 1.06
N VAL A 215 -12.90 -1.54 2.12
CA VAL A 215 -13.06 -2.39 3.31
C VAL A 215 -14.12 -1.82 4.27
N GLY A 216 -14.24 -0.50 4.35
CA GLY A 216 -15.17 0.21 5.24
C GLY A 216 -14.70 0.35 6.69
N LYS A 217 -13.53 -0.21 7.05
CA LYS A 217 -12.90 -0.05 8.37
C LYS A 217 -11.56 0.68 8.24
N ALA A 218 -11.35 1.67 9.08
CA ALA A 218 -10.09 2.42 9.14
C ALA A 218 -9.01 1.59 9.85
N THR A 219 -7.87 1.38 9.20
CA THR A 219 -6.66 0.76 9.77
C THR A 219 -6.12 1.56 10.95
N ASN A 220 -5.59 0.91 11.99
CA ASN A 220 -4.85 1.55 13.10
C ASN A 220 -3.32 1.36 13.02
N MET A 221 -2.81 0.70 11.98
CA MET A 221 -1.37 0.55 11.70
C MET A 221 -1.11 0.79 10.20
N VAL A 222 0.09 1.22 9.82
CA VAL A 222 0.51 1.38 8.42
C VAL A 222 1.92 0.83 8.22
N GLY A 223 2.10 -0.02 7.21
CA GLY A 223 3.38 -0.60 6.83
C GLY A 223 4.12 0.20 5.76
N PHE A 224 5.44 0.25 5.86
CA PHE A 224 6.35 0.68 4.80
C PHE A 224 7.72 0.00 4.91
N PHE A 225 8.55 0.15 3.87
CA PHE A 225 9.93 -0.35 3.79
C PHE A 225 10.91 0.82 3.70
N GLN A 226 12.09 0.67 4.29
CA GLN A 226 13.19 1.65 4.23
C GLN A 226 14.55 0.92 4.19
N GLY A 227 15.49 1.44 3.39
CA GLY A 227 16.86 0.89 3.30
C GLY A 227 17.87 1.55 4.26
N PHE A 228 18.99 0.87 4.50
CA PHE A 228 20.12 1.34 5.32
C PHE A 228 20.97 2.45 4.67
N ASP A 229 20.57 2.96 3.50
CA ASP A 229 21.14 4.15 2.86
C ASP A 229 20.30 5.43 3.08
N GLN A 230 19.15 5.32 3.77
CA GLN A 230 18.17 6.39 3.92
C GLN A 230 18.13 6.93 5.37
N ASP A 231 18.11 8.26 5.52
CA ASP A 231 17.92 8.96 6.79
C ASP A 231 16.54 8.67 7.43
N PHE A 232 16.43 8.83 8.75
CA PHE A 232 15.17 8.64 9.48
C PHE A 232 14.03 9.51 8.92
N ASN A 233 12.96 8.86 8.48
CA ASN A 233 11.84 9.53 7.82
C ASN A 233 10.78 10.02 8.83
N ALA A 234 11.09 11.11 9.52
CA ALA A 234 10.17 11.76 10.46
C ALA A 234 8.79 12.06 9.82
N ASN A 235 8.76 12.46 8.55
CA ASN A 235 7.51 12.72 7.83
C ASN A 235 6.64 11.45 7.69
N ALA A 236 7.24 10.28 7.47
CA ALA A 236 6.50 9.01 7.41
C ALA A 236 5.80 8.70 8.76
N VAL A 237 6.52 8.90 9.87
CA VAL A 237 5.98 8.71 11.23
C VAL A 237 4.88 9.73 11.53
N GLN A 238 5.14 11.02 11.31
CA GLN A 238 4.19 12.10 11.60
C GLN A 238 2.91 12.04 10.76
N ARG A 239 3.00 11.66 9.48
CA ARG A 239 1.81 11.46 8.63
C ARG A 239 1.00 10.24 9.03
N SER A 240 1.65 9.19 9.54
CA SER A 240 0.97 8.00 10.06
C SER A 240 0.15 8.38 11.31
N TRP A 241 0.78 9.06 12.26
CA TRP A 241 0.11 9.53 13.47
C TRP A 241 -0.96 10.60 13.24
N ALA A 242 -0.77 11.51 12.27
CA ALA A 242 -1.80 12.48 11.85
C ALA A 242 -3.09 11.80 11.34
N ASN A 243 -3.04 10.50 11.03
CA ASN A 243 -4.18 9.68 10.64
C ASN A 243 -4.54 8.59 11.67
N GLY A 244 -3.99 8.68 12.89
CA GLY A 244 -4.25 7.73 13.98
C GLY A 244 -3.71 6.32 13.72
N ARG A 245 -2.64 6.19 12.92
CA ARG A 245 -2.05 4.90 12.53
C ARG A 245 -0.64 4.77 13.12
N LEU A 246 -0.39 3.66 13.82
CA LEU A 246 0.95 3.25 14.26
C LEU A 246 1.82 2.94 13.02
N PRO A 247 2.90 3.69 12.76
CA PRO A 247 3.84 3.35 11.69
C PRO A 247 4.62 2.08 12.04
N MET A 248 4.68 1.13 11.11
CA MET A 248 5.58 -0.01 11.12
C MET A 248 6.54 0.08 9.92
N MET A 249 7.82 0.29 10.22
CA MET A 249 8.89 0.28 9.24
C MET A 249 9.53 -1.09 9.21
N THR A 250 9.53 -1.72 8.04
CA THR A 250 10.52 -2.76 7.72
C THR A 250 11.81 -2.04 7.37
N TRP A 251 12.87 -2.29 8.13
CA TRP A 251 14.16 -1.66 7.92
C TRP A 251 15.14 -2.73 7.44
N GLU A 252 15.75 -2.50 6.29
CA GLU A 252 16.53 -3.50 5.57
C GLU A 252 18.00 -3.07 5.51
N SER A 253 18.92 -3.94 5.96
CA SER A 253 20.38 -3.73 5.87
C SER A 253 20.92 -3.88 4.45
N ALA A 254 20.35 -3.11 3.54
CA ALA A 254 20.80 -2.92 2.17
C ALA A 254 20.34 -1.52 1.68
N PRO A 255 20.95 -0.96 0.62
CA PRO A 255 20.43 0.25 -0.03
C PRO A 255 19.00 0.05 -0.55
N ALA A 256 18.14 1.06 -0.47
CA ALA A 256 16.73 0.99 -0.83
C ALA A 256 16.43 0.80 -2.34
N GLN A 257 17.46 0.61 -3.17
CA GLN A 257 17.37 0.26 -4.60
C GLN A 257 17.95 -1.14 -4.90
N THR A 258 18.24 -1.92 -3.85
CA THR A 258 18.64 -3.34 -3.94
C THR A 258 17.50 -4.18 -4.53
N GLY A 259 17.83 -5.24 -5.26
CA GLY A 259 16.84 -6.16 -5.80
C GLY A 259 16.18 -6.99 -4.69
N ASN A 260 14.89 -7.31 -4.84
CA ASN A 260 14.28 -8.37 -4.03
C ASN A 260 15.02 -9.69 -4.30
N ASP A 261 15.22 -10.50 -3.25
CA ASP A 261 15.99 -11.75 -3.28
C ASP A 261 17.50 -11.57 -3.60
N GLU A 262 18.05 -10.34 -3.47
CA GLU A 262 19.50 -10.11 -3.57
C GLU A 262 20.22 -10.63 -2.31
N LYS A 263 21.12 -11.59 -2.51
CA LYS A 263 21.69 -12.39 -1.42
C LYS A 263 22.95 -11.79 -0.83
N TYR A 264 23.63 -10.86 -1.51
CA TYR A 264 24.85 -10.25 -1.00
C TYR A 264 25.03 -8.83 -1.52
N VAL A 265 25.17 -7.89 -0.59
CA VAL A 265 25.45 -6.49 -0.85
C VAL A 265 26.78 -6.12 -0.20
N ALA A 266 27.77 -5.82 -1.03
CA ALA A 266 29.14 -5.55 -0.56
C ALA A 266 29.19 -4.32 0.37
N GLY A 267 29.71 -4.51 1.58
CA GLY A 267 29.79 -3.49 2.62
C GLY A 267 28.55 -3.35 3.51
N TYR A 268 27.55 -4.23 3.34
CA TYR A 268 26.32 -4.27 4.13
C TYR A 268 26.13 -5.65 4.82
N THR A 269 27.18 -6.45 5.01
CA THR A 269 27.06 -7.73 5.73
C THR A 269 26.72 -7.50 7.22
N ASN A 270 26.20 -8.53 7.90
CA ASN A 270 26.01 -8.50 9.35
C ASN A 270 27.33 -8.12 10.07
N LYS A 271 28.48 -8.55 9.53
CA LYS A 271 29.80 -8.20 10.05
C LYS A 271 30.14 -6.72 9.84
N ASP A 272 29.77 -6.12 8.71
CA ASP A 272 30.01 -4.69 8.46
C ASP A 272 29.30 -3.80 9.50
N ILE A 273 28.09 -4.21 9.94
CA ILE A 273 27.34 -3.54 11.00
C ILE A 273 27.98 -3.79 12.37
N ILE A 274 28.29 -5.04 12.73
CA ILE A 274 28.92 -5.42 14.01
C ILE A 274 30.33 -4.80 14.17
N ASP A 275 31.06 -4.58 13.08
CA ASP A 275 32.36 -3.89 13.07
C ASP A 275 32.23 -2.36 13.30
N GLY A 276 31.01 -1.84 13.50
CA GLY A 276 30.73 -0.44 13.79
C GLY A 276 30.72 0.49 12.58
N LYS A 277 30.77 -0.03 11.35
CA LYS A 277 30.88 0.81 10.13
C LYS A 277 29.64 1.69 9.90
N PHE A 278 28.50 1.29 10.46
CA PHE A 278 27.25 2.02 10.40
C PHE A 278 26.96 2.87 11.65
N ASP A 279 27.82 2.88 12.67
CA ASP A 279 27.49 3.49 13.98
C ASP A 279 27.21 4.99 13.90
N ALA A 280 27.91 5.71 13.02
CA ALA A 280 27.64 7.12 12.77
C ALA A 280 26.27 7.35 12.10
N TYR A 281 25.84 6.44 11.23
CA TYR A 281 24.51 6.45 10.62
C TYR A 281 23.43 6.06 11.65
N LEU A 282 23.61 4.96 12.36
CA LEU A 282 22.70 4.48 13.41
C LEU A 282 22.53 5.50 14.54
N THR A 283 23.61 6.16 14.98
CA THR A 283 23.58 7.24 15.98
C THR A 283 22.76 8.43 15.48
N LYS A 284 23.04 8.91 14.25
CA LYS A 284 22.25 9.99 13.62
C LYS A 284 20.77 9.61 13.49
N TYR A 285 20.49 8.36 13.13
CA TYR A 285 19.13 7.83 12.96
C TYR A 285 18.38 7.79 14.30
N ALA A 286 19.00 7.22 15.32
CA ALA A 286 18.43 7.13 16.67
C ALA A 286 18.18 8.52 17.28
N GLN A 287 19.12 9.46 17.13
CA GLN A 287 18.94 10.84 17.58
C GLN A 287 17.81 11.56 16.83
N ALA A 288 17.66 11.36 15.52
CA ALA A 288 16.57 11.92 14.74
C ALA A 288 15.19 11.33 15.12
N LEU A 289 15.14 10.03 15.46
CA LEU A 289 13.94 9.35 15.94
C LEU A 289 13.55 9.84 17.34
N GLN A 290 14.52 9.93 18.26
CA GLN A 290 14.33 10.48 19.61
C GLN A 290 13.84 11.93 19.55
N ALA A 291 14.45 12.78 18.71
CA ALA A 291 14.04 14.18 18.53
C ALA A 291 12.66 14.35 17.87
N ASN A 292 12.19 13.35 17.10
CA ASN A 292 10.84 13.31 16.55
C ASN A 292 9.79 12.95 17.62
N GLY A 293 10.15 12.23 18.68
CA GLY A 293 9.33 12.08 19.88
C GLY A 293 7.99 11.34 19.71
N GLN A 294 7.78 10.65 18.59
CA GLN A 294 6.58 9.86 18.31
C GLN A 294 6.95 8.38 18.06
N PRO A 295 6.27 7.42 18.71
CA PRO A 295 6.67 6.02 18.59
C PRO A 295 6.45 5.38 17.21
N MET A 296 7.16 4.28 16.96
CA MET A 296 7.01 3.44 15.77
C MET A 296 7.39 1.99 16.05
N VAL A 297 6.94 1.07 15.19
CA VAL A 297 7.46 -0.31 15.15
C VAL A 297 8.63 -0.37 14.17
N ILE A 298 9.74 -0.98 14.58
CA ILE A 298 10.85 -1.35 13.68
C ILE A 298 10.89 -2.87 13.55
N ARG A 299 10.66 -3.34 12.32
CA ARG A 299 10.84 -4.72 11.86
C ARG A 299 12.18 -4.80 11.10
N LEU A 300 13.27 -4.76 11.85
CA LEU A 300 14.64 -4.85 11.32
C LEU A 300 14.87 -6.23 10.68
N ASP A 301 15.43 -6.25 9.47
CA ASP A 301 15.97 -7.45 8.81
C ASP A 301 15.07 -8.70 8.96
N HIS A 302 13.84 -8.52 8.50
CA HIS A 302 12.76 -9.52 8.50
C HIS A 302 13.12 -10.80 7.73
N GLU A 303 12.44 -11.91 8.03
CA GLU A 303 12.63 -13.19 7.32
C GLU A 303 14.06 -13.73 7.32
N MET A 304 14.86 -13.36 8.33
CA MET A 304 16.27 -13.74 8.53
C MET A 304 16.55 -15.25 8.43
N ASN A 305 15.59 -16.07 8.85
CA ASN A 305 15.60 -17.54 8.79
C ASN A 305 15.46 -18.10 7.37
N GLY A 306 15.25 -17.22 6.37
CA GLY A 306 15.32 -17.52 4.94
C GLY A 306 16.76 -17.64 4.42
N SER A 307 16.90 -17.54 3.10
CA SER A 307 18.20 -17.55 2.42
C SER A 307 18.21 -16.69 1.15
N TRP A 308 17.32 -15.70 1.08
CA TRP A 308 17.08 -14.82 -0.07
C TRP A 308 17.54 -13.38 0.16
N TYR A 309 17.59 -12.90 1.40
CA TYR A 309 18.07 -11.55 1.72
C TYR A 309 19.53 -11.51 2.15
N ASN A 310 20.12 -10.30 2.09
CA ASN A 310 21.50 -9.99 2.44
C ASN A 310 21.85 -10.24 3.92
N TRP A 311 20.88 -10.12 4.84
CA TRP A 311 21.07 -10.29 6.30
C TRP A 311 20.88 -11.73 6.81
N SER A 312 20.36 -12.64 5.98
CA SER A 312 20.29 -14.07 6.31
C SER A 312 21.69 -14.65 6.57
N GLU A 313 21.78 -15.80 7.24
CA GLU A 313 23.06 -16.44 7.53
C GLU A 313 23.39 -17.53 6.50
N GLY A 314 24.62 -17.54 5.98
CA GLY A 314 25.07 -18.50 4.97
C GLY A 314 26.20 -18.00 4.08
N ASP A 315 26.83 -18.93 3.36
CA ASP A 315 28.00 -18.66 2.51
C ASP A 315 27.68 -17.69 1.35
N ALA A 316 26.46 -17.74 0.81
CA ALA A 316 26.01 -16.84 -0.26
C ALA A 316 25.85 -15.39 0.23
N GLN A 317 25.48 -15.20 1.50
CA GLN A 317 25.38 -13.91 2.19
C GLN A 317 26.72 -13.41 2.75
N GLN A 318 27.72 -14.30 2.85
CA GLN A 318 28.97 -14.07 3.59
C GLN A 318 28.77 -13.76 5.09
N ASN A 319 27.59 -14.10 5.63
CA ASN A 319 27.23 -13.92 7.03
C ASN A 319 27.43 -15.22 7.82
N ALA A 320 28.26 -15.16 8.85
CA ALA A 320 28.54 -16.29 9.73
C ALA A 320 27.32 -16.70 10.59
N ALA A 321 27.31 -17.94 11.07
CA ALA A 321 26.27 -18.42 11.99
C ALA A 321 26.26 -17.61 13.32
N GLY A 322 25.08 -17.20 13.77
CA GLY A 322 24.90 -16.32 14.93
C GLY A 322 25.42 -14.89 14.73
N SER A 323 25.55 -14.42 13.49
CA SER A 323 25.84 -13.02 13.16
C SER A 323 24.58 -12.15 13.15
N TYR A 324 23.42 -12.70 12.77
CA TYR A 324 22.15 -11.96 12.76
C TYR A 324 21.79 -11.44 14.16
N VAL A 325 21.85 -12.31 15.16
CA VAL A 325 21.58 -11.96 16.56
C VAL A 325 22.50 -10.84 17.05
N LYS A 326 23.80 -10.89 16.72
CA LYS A 326 24.77 -9.86 17.10
C LYS A 326 24.54 -8.54 16.39
N MET A 327 24.17 -8.58 15.11
CA MET A 327 23.81 -7.39 14.33
C MET A 327 22.57 -6.72 14.94
N TRP A 328 21.50 -7.47 15.24
CA TRP A 328 20.31 -6.96 15.89
C TRP A 328 20.62 -6.31 17.25
N GLN A 329 21.36 -7.02 18.10
CA GLN A 329 21.75 -6.53 19.43
C GLN A 329 22.56 -5.24 19.33
N HIS A 330 23.51 -5.16 18.40
CA HIS A 330 24.32 -3.97 18.14
C HIS A 330 23.47 -2.76 17.68
N VAL A 331 22.56 -2.95 16.72
CA VAL A 331 21.65 -1.88 16.26
C VAL A 331 20.73 -1.40 17.40
N HIS A 332 20.16 -2.34 18.17
CA HIS A 332 19.36 -2.04 19.35
C HIS A 332 20.13 -1.24 20.40
N ASP A 333 21.38 -1.60 20.69
CA ASP A 333 22.17 -0.98 21.75
C ASP A 333 22.67 0.43 21.35
N VAL A 334 22.93 0.70 20.07
CA VAL A 334 23.13 2.07 19.57
C VAL A 334 21.86 2.91 19.72
N PHE A 335 20.67 2.34 19.51
CA PHE A 335 19.41 3.02 19.74
C PHE A 335 19.14 3.26 21.23
N GLN A 336 19.48 2.29 22.09
CA GLN A 336 19.38 2.40 23.55
C GLN A 336 20.29 3.50 24.11
N ALA A 337 21.55 3.56 23.64
CA ALA A 337 22.53 4.56 24.04
C ALA A 337 22.15 5.99 23.64
N ASN A 338 21.29 6.16 22.63
CA ASN A 338 20.77 7.44 22.16
C ASN A 338 19.32 7.72 22.60
N GLY A 339 18.74 6.90 23.48
CA GLY A 339 17.37 7.10 24.00
C GLY A 339 16.23 6.87 22.99
N ALA A 340 16.51 6.26 21.83
CA ALA A 340 15.48 6.00 20.81
C ALA A 340 14.55 4.84 21.20
N ASN A 341 14.99 3.93 22.07
CA ASN A 341 14.22 2.76 22.52
C ASN A 341 12.93 3.09 23.29
N ASP A 342 12.81 4.29 23.84
CA ASP A 342 11.57 4.80 24.46
C ASP A 342 10.45 5.02 23.42
N TYR A 343 10.83 5.11 22.14
CA TYR A 343 9.95 5.35 20.99
C TYR A 343 9.92 4.18 19.99
N VAL A 344 10.78 3.16 20.12
CA VAL A 344 10.81 2.02 19.19
C VAL A 344 10.21 0.77 19.83
N VAL A 345 9.19 0.20 19.17
CA VAL A 345 8.72 -1.17 19.40
C VAL A 345 9.49 -2.10 18.47
N TRP A 346 10.37 -2.93 19.03
CA TRP A 346 11.20 -3.87 18.28
C TRP A 346 10.42 -5.13 17.90
N ASN A 347 10.19 -5.37 16.60
CA ASN A 347 9.42 -6.49 16.09
C ASN A 347 10.27 -7.54 15.35
N TRP A 348 10.61 -8.63 16.03
CA TRP A 348 11.38 -9.74 15.44
C TRP A 348 10.46 -10.69 14.67
N ALA A 349 10.61 -10.76 13.34
CA ALA A 349 9.65 -11.39 12.44
C ALA A 349 10.28 -12.36 11.40
N PRO A 350 10.46 -13.65 11.72
CA PRO A 350 10.83 -14.69 10.76
C PRO A 350 9.77 -14.97 9.68
N SER A 351 10.17 -15.65 8.60
CA SER A 351 9.28 -16.20 7.58
C SER A 351 8.67 -17.54 8.00
N ARG A 352 7.55 -17.93 7.39
CA ARG A 352 6.87 -19.21 7.64
C ARG A 352 7.79 -20.42 7.41
N ILE A 353 7.99 -21.23 8.46
CA ILE A 353 9.06 -22.23 8.52
C ILE A 353 8.96 -23.32 7.45
N ASP A 354 7.75 -23.67 6.99
CA ASP A 354 7.57 -24.73 5.99
C ASP A 354 8.09 -24.35 4.59
N LYS A 355 8.38 -23.07 4.34
CA LYS A 355 8.87 -22.56 3.04
C LYS A 355 10.37 -22.37 2.93
N LEU A 356 11.12 -22.72 3.97
CA LEU A 356 12.59 -22.61 4.00
C LEU A 356 13.32 -23.65 3.11
N GLY A 357 12.61 -24.39 2.26
CA GLY A 357 13.17 -25.31 1.25
C GLY A 357 13.77 -26.61 1.79
N ASN A 358 14.12 -26.72 3.07
CA ASN A 358 14.68 -27.93 3.68
C ASN A 358 14.18 -28.14 5.12
N ALA A 359 13.77 -29.37 5.44
CA ALA A 359 13.27 -29.76 6.76
C ALA A 359 14.19 -29.41 7.94
N LYS A 360 15.53 -29.40 7.75
CA LYS A 360 16.48 -29.06 8.83
C LYS A 360 16.31 -27.62 9.35
N TYR A 361 15.86 -26.72 8.48
CA TYR A 361 15.59 -25.31 8.81
C TYR A 361 14.21 -25.11 9.46
N GLN A 362 13.39 -26.16 9.57
CA GLN A 362 12.03 -26.08 10.14
C GLN A 362 12.00 -26.43 11.63
N THR A 363 13.17 -26.58 12.25
CA THR A 363 13.31 -27.04 13.64
C THR A 363 13.29 -25.87 14.63
N LEU A 364 12.78 -26.13 15.84
CA LEU A 364 12.75 -25.14 16.92
C LEU A 364 14.16 -24.60 17.24
N ASP A 365 15.19 -25.45 17.18
CA ASP A 365 16.56 -25.03 17.47
C ASP A 365 17.17 -24.19 16.33
N TYR A 366 16.78 -24.42 15.07
CA TYR A 366 17.11 -23.49 13.99
C TYR A 366 16.42 -22.12 14.22
N MET A 367 15.17 -22.10 14.65
CA MET A 367 14.46 -20.86 14.98
C MET A 367 15.11 -20.09 16.15
N LYS A 368 15.56 -20.79 17.20
CA LYS A 368 16.28 -20.19 18.34
C LYS A 368 17.57 -19.47 17.94
N ASN A 369 18.30 -19.96 16.94
CA ASN A 369 19.59 -19.37 16.51
C ASN A 369 19.45 -17.90 16.04
N TYR A 370 18.25 -17.49 15.63
CA TYR A 370 17.97 -16.14 15.14
C TYR A 370 17.32 -15.22 16.19
N TYR A 371 16.99 -15.72 17.39
CA TYR A 371 16.27 -14.94 18.40
C TYR A 371 17.23 -14.04 19.21
N PRO A 372 17.06 -12.70 19.19
CA PRO A 372 18.01 -11.78 19.84
C PRO A 372 17.99 -11.79 21.39
N GLY A 373 16.98 -12.44 21.99
CA GLY A 373 16.76 -12.44 23.44
C GLY A 373 15.56 -11.59 23.86
N ALA A 374 15.07 -11.83 25.09
CA ALA A 374 13.82 -11.24 25.57
C ALA A 374 13.90 -9.72 25.82
N ASP A 375 15.10 -9.19 26.06
CA ASP A 375 15.33 -7.77 26.35
C ASP A 375 15.48 -6.92 25.07
N TYR A 376 15.72 -7.57 23.94
CA TYR A 376 15.98 -6.95 22.62
C TYR A 376 14.76 -6.96 21.68
N VAL A 377 13.62 -7.50 22.13
CA VAL A 377 12.44 -7.75 21.31
C VAL A 377 11.18 -7.40 22.12
N ASP A 378 10.41 -6.40 21.68
CA ASP A 378 9.14 -6.03 22.30
C ASP A 378 8.00 -6.98 21.86
N TRP A 379 7.88 -7.19 20.54
CA TRP A 379 6.90 -8.10 19.92
C TRP A 379 7.63 -9.13 19.05
N VAL A 380 7.17 -10.37 19.06
CA VAL A 380 7.51 -11.29 17.96
C VAL A 380 6.50 -11.15 16.84
N GLY A 381 6.84 -11.65 15.67
CA GLY A 381 5.89 -11.73 14.57
C GLY A 381 6.30 -12.72 13.51
N MET A 382 5.65 -12.67 12.36
CA MET A 382 6.09 -13.42 11.18
C MET A 382 5.54 -12.87 9.88
N SER A 383 6.27 -13.14 8.79
CA SER A 383 5.73 -13.08 7.43
C SER A 383 5.03 -14.39 7.07
N GLY A 384 3.84 -14.32 6.46
CA GLY A 384 3.06 -15.51 6.12
C GLY A 384 2.15 -15.34 4.91
N TYR A 385 2.51 -16.02 3.81
CA TYR A 385 1.81 -15.96 2.54
C TYR A 385 1.17 -17.30 2.12
N TYR A 386 -0.04 -17.24 1.55
CA TYR A 386 -0.68 -18.36 0.83
C TYR A 386 -0.44 -18.21 -0.67
N ARG A 387 0.38 -19.09 -1.26
CA ARG A 387 1.00 -18.87 -2.58
C ARG A 387 0.52 -19.80 -3.68
N THR A 388 -0.03 -20.99 -3.38
CA THR A 388 -0.39 -21.96 -4.44
C THR A 388 -1.73 -22.67 -4.22
N ALA A 389 -2.39 -23.08 -5.32
CA ALA A 389 -3.63 -23.88 -5.27
C ALA A 389 -3.44 -25.30 -4.70
N SER A 390 -2.19 -25.74 -4.49
CA SER A 390 -1.84 -27.01 -3.85
C SER A 390 -1.77 -26.93 -2.33
N GLU A 391 -1.75 -25.72 -1.76
CA GLU A 391 -1.80 -25.49 -0.32
C GLU A 391 -3.24 -25.50 0.19
N THR A 392 -3.46 -25.98 1.41
CA THR A 392 -4.73 -25.76 2.10
C THR A 392 -4.92 -24.26 2.36
N PRO A 393 -6.04 -23.64 1.93
CA PRO A 393 -6.30 -22.22 2.12
C PRO A 393 -6.76 -21.96 3.57
N SER A 394 -5.86 -22.08 4.53
CA SER A 394 -6.18 -21.89 5.94
C SER A 394 -5.08 -21.19 6.73
N PHE A 395 -5.48 -20.58 7.85
CA PHE A 395 -4.58 -20.03 8.85
C PHE A 395 -3.63 -21.12 9.39
N ALA A 396 -4.17 -22.28 9.77
CA ALA A 396 -3.37 -23.37 10.35
C ALA A 396 -2.24 -23.84 9.42
N ASN A 397 -2.50 -23.93 8.12
CA ASN A 397 -1.50 -24.28 7.09
C ASN A 397 -0.50 -23.15 6.79
N THR A 398 -0.80 -21.90 7.16
CA THR A 398 0.05 -20.73 6.81
C THR A 398 0.89 -20.23 7.99
N PHE A 399 0.31 -20.26 9.20
CA PHE A 399 0.87 -19.65 10.40
C PHE A 399 1.10 -20.65 11.53
N GLY A 400 0.23 -21.66 11.68
CA GLY A 400 0.13 -22.47 12.90
C GLY A 400 1.43 -23.11 13.39
N ALA A 401 2.22 -23.70 12.48
CA ALA A 401 3.50 -24.31 12.83
C ALA A 401 4.57 -23.27 13.28
N THR A 402 4.61 -22.11 12.63
CA THR A 402 5.52 -21.00 12.96
C THR A 402 5.11 -20.34 14.27
N VAL A 403 3.82 -20.01 14.44
CA VAL A 403 3.24 -19.49 15.70
C VAL A 403 3.53 -20.44 16.86
N GLY A 404 3.41 -21.74 16.65
CA GLY A 404 3.77 -22.77 17.63
C GLY A 404 5.25 -22.74 18.04
N GLN A 405 6.17 -22.32 17.17
CA GLN A 405 7.58 -22.10 17.53
C GLN A 405 7.82 -20.72 18.17
N LEU A 406 7.18 -19.65 17.69
CA LEU A 406 7.26 -18.32 18.31
C LEU A 406 6.89 -18.38 19.80
N ARG A 407 5.79 -19.06 20.15
CA ARG A 407 5.34 -19.29 21.54
C ARG A 407 6.35 -20.03 22.42
N GLN A 408 7.25 -20.84 21.83
CA GLN A 408 8.29 -21.60 22.53
C GLN A 408 9.64 -20.87 22.59
N VAL A 409 9.96 -20.06 21.58
CA VAL A 409 11.20 -19.27 21.52
C VAL A 409 11.10 -18.01 22.38
N ALA A 410 9.94 -17.36 22.37
CA ALA A 410 9.68 -16.07 23.02
C ALA A 410 8.42 -16.12 23.91
N PRO A 411 8.39 -16.99 24.95
CA PRO A 411 7.20 -17.19 25.77
C PRO A 411 6.70 -15.89 26.40
N GLY A 412 5.41 -15.62 26.29
CA GLY A 412 4.75 -14.42 26.81
C GLY A 412 4.87 -13.16 25.95
N LYS A 413 5.72 -13.13 24.91
CA LYS A 413 5.74 -12.02 23.93
C LYS A 413 4.48 -12.09 23.06
N LYS A 414 3.90 -10.93 22.74
CA LYS A 414 2.77 -10.82 21.81
C LYS A 414 3.22 -11.04 20.36
N ILE A 415 2.33 -11.60 19.54
CA ILE A 415 2.59 -12.02 18.16
C ILE A 415 1.86 -11.09 17.19
N LEU A 416 2.59 -10.38 16.34
CA LEU A 416 2.04 -9.65 15.18
C LEU A 416 2.21 -10.50 13.92
N LEU A 417 1.17 -10.67 13.10
CA LEU A 417 1.37 -11.22 11.74
C LEU A 417 1.86 -10.08 10.84
N SER A 418 3.14 -9.72 11.00
CA SER A 418 3.75 -8.46 10.56
C SER A 418 3.71 -8.21 9.05
N GLU A 419 3.54 -9.26 8.25
CA GLU A 419 3.30 -9.16 6.81
C GLU A 419 2.55 -10.40 6.30
N ILE A 420 1.32 -10.22 5.81
CA ILE A 420 0.50 -11.33 5.32
C ILE A 420 -0.13 -11.06 3.96
N GLY A 421 -0.35 -12.11 3.18
CA GLY A 421 -1.07 -12.01 1.92
C GLY A 421 -1.50 -13.35 1.34
N ALA A 422 -2.58 -13.35 0.56
CA ALA A 422 -3.04 -14.50 -0.20
C ALA A 422 -3.20 -14.11 -1.69
N THR A 423 -2.70 -14.93 -2.60
CA THR A 423 -2.82 -14.70 -4.04
C THR A 423 -4.09 -15.36 -4.58
N GLU A 424 -4.56 -14.91 -5.73
CA GLU A 424 -5.73 -15.48 -6.40
C GLU A 424 -5.42 -16.87 -6.96
N THR A 425 -5.89 -17.92 -6.28
CA THR A 425 -5.77 -19.32 -6.72
C THR A 425 -7.12 -20.02 -6.78
N GLY A 426 -7.17 -21.14 -7.51
CA GLY A 426 -8.41 -21.78 -7.96
C GLY A 426 -8.88 -21.22 -9.30
N THR A 427 -9.74 -21.95 -10.00
CA THR A 427 -10.14 -21.67 -11.39
C THR A 427 -11.46 -20.89 -11.53
N THR A 428 -12.22 -20.69 -10.45
CA THR A 428 -13.53 -20.03 -10.46
C THR A 428 -13.80 -19.21 -9.20
N VAL A 429 -14.72 -18.24 -9.29
CA VAL A 429 -15.23 -17.49 -8.12
C VAL A 429 -15.93 -18.42 -7.13
N SER A 430 -16.67 -19.42 -7.60
CA SER A 430 -17.30 -20.47 -6.77
C SER A 430 -16.32 -21.34 -5.98
N ASN A 431 -15.00 -21.22 -6.22
CA ASN A 431 -13.96 -21.91 -5.47
C ASN A 431 -12.79 -20.96 -5.10
N GLY A 432 -13.09 -19.69 -4.79
CA GLY A 432 -12.10 -18.71 -4.33
C GLY A 432 -11.30 -19.19 -3.13
N GLN A 433 -10.06 -19.63 -3.35
CA GLN A 433 -9.18 -20.11 -2.29
C GLN A 433 -8.73 -18.96 -1.39
N LYS A 434 -8.46 -17.79 -1.97
CA LYS A 434 -8.14 -16.56 -1.23
C LYS A 434 -9.24 -16.20 -0.23
N SER A 435 -10.49 -16.20 -0.67
CA SER A 435 -11.68 -15.97 0.17
C SER A 435 -11.75 -16.96 1.33
N LYS A 436 -11.53 -18.26 1.08
CA LYS A 436 -11.46 -19.31 2.13
C LYS A 436 -10.33 -19.09 3.14
N TRP A 437 -9.15 -18.70 2.67
CA TRP A 437 -8.01 -18.38 3.52
C TRP A 437 -8.28 -17.15 4.39
N ILE A 438 -8.92 -16.11 3.84
CA ILE A 438 -9.33 -14.91 4.57
C ILE A 438 -10.35 -15.26 5.66
N THR A 439 -11.39 -16.04 5.35
CA THR A 439 -12.34 -16.53 6.37
C THR A 439 -11.61 -17.30 7.48
N SER A 440 -10.73 -18.24 7.11
CA SER A 440 -9.95 -19.02 8.09
C SER A 440 -8.98 -18.20 8.94
N LEU A 441 -8.47 -17.07 8.43
CA LEU A 441 -7.69 -16.11 9.23
C LEU A 441 -8.56 -15.47 10.32
N PHE A 442 -9.74 -14.98 9.96
CA PHE A 442 -10.64 -14.36 10.94
C PHE A 442 -11.26 -15.38 11.92
N ASP A 443 -11.52 -16.61 11.50
CA ASP A 443 -11.91 -17.70 12.40
C ASP A 443 -10.82 -18.03 13.42
N ALA A 444 -9.56 -18.08 12.99
CA ALA A 444 -8.44 -18.32 13.90
C ALA A 444 -8.16 -17.14 14.84
N LEU A 445 -8.46 -15.91 14.43
CA LEU A 445 -8.41 -14.74 15.31
C LEU A 445 -9.56 -14.74 16.35
N ALA A 446 -10.69 -15.39 16.07
CA ALA A 446 -11.80 -15.52 17.02
C ALA A 446 -11.60 -16.67 18.04
N ASP A 447 -10.62 -17.55 17.81
CA ASP A 447 -10.22 -18.61 18.74
C ASP A 447 -9.36 -18.03 19.88
N PRO A 448 -9.79 -18.14 21.16
CA PRO A 448 -9.00 -17.68 22.32
C PRO A 448 -7.63 -18.35 22.44
N ALA A 449 -7.39 -19.49 21.78
CA ALA A 449 -6.05 -20.07 21.64
C ALA A 449 -5.07 -19.17 20.85
N ASN A 450 -5.51 -18.01 20.35
CA ASN A 450 -4.75 -17.00 19.63
C ASN A 450 -4.94 -15.57 20.20
N ASP A 451 -5.27 -15.43 21.49
CA ASP A 451 -5.30 -14.13 22.22
C ASP A 451 -3.92 -13.48 22.43
N ASP A 452 -2.83 -14.21 22.12
CA ASP A 452 -1.48 -13.67 22.00
C ASP A 452 -1.20 -13.05 20.61
N ILE A 453 -2.03 -13.36 19.59
CA ILE A 453 -1.94 -12.74 18.27
C ILE A 453 -2.65 -11.38 18.32
N ILE A 454 -1.86 -10.31 18.39
CA ILE A 454 -2.34 -8.92 18.53
C ILE A 454 -2.76 -8.27 17.22
N GLY A 455 -2.80 -9.01 16.11
CA GLY A 455 -3.27 -8.50 14.82
C GLY A 455 -2.35 -8.85 13.65
N PHE A 456 -2.46 -8.10 12.57
CA PHE A 456 -1.72 -8.34 11.33
C PHE A 456 -1.47 -7.04 10.55
N SER A 457 -0.49 -7.05 9.65
CA SER A 457 -0.39 -6.06 8.56
C SER A 457 -0.50 -6.75 7.21
N TYR A 458 -1.51 -6.38 6.43
CA TYR A 458 -1.81 -7.03 5.15
C TYR A 458 -1.02 -6.37 4.01
N PHE A 459 -0.29 -7.16 3.23
CA PHE A 459 0.48 -6.68 2.08
C PHE A 459 -0.41 -6.59 0.84
N SER A 460 -1.01 -5.41 0.61
CA SER A 460 -2.02 -5.22 -0.43
C SER A 460 -1.42 -4.70 -1.74
N GLU A 461 -0.51 -5.47 -2.34
CA GLU A 461 0.23 -5.09 -3.55
C GLU A 461 0.32 -6.21 -4.60
N THR A 462 0.89 -5.90 -5.79
CA THR A 462 1.21 -6.90 -6.84
C THR A 462 2.71 -7.16 -6.91
N ALA A 463 3.19 -8.23 -6.27
CA ALA A 463 4.61 -8.59 -6.30
C ALA A 463 4.96 -9.42 -7.55
N THR A 464 5.90 -8.92 -8.38
CA THR A 464 6.58 -9.73 -9.39
C THR A 464 7.82 -10.36 -8.76
N THR A 465 7.83 -11.68 -8.60
CA THR A 465 9.02 -12.45 -8.20
C THR A 465 9.59 -13.21 -9.40
N VAL A 466 10.90 -13.51 -9.37
CA VAL A 466 11.56 -14.36 -10.37
C VAL A 466 12.20 -15.52 -9.63
N VAL A 467 11.61 -16.71 -9.74
CA VAL A 467 12.13 -17.94 -9.11
C VAL A 467 12.72 -18.81 -10.20
N ASP A 468 14.00 -19.18 -10.07
CA ASP A 468 14.74 -19.99 -11.04
C ASP A 468 14.65 -19.48 -12.50
N GLY A 469 14.62 -18.15 -12.66
CA GLY A 469 14.46 -17.47 -13.95
C GLY A 469 13.01 -17.38 -14.46
N VAL A 470 12.06 -18.05 -13.80
CA VAL A 470 10.63 -18.00 -14.14
C VAL A 470 9.97 -16.82 -13.43
N ARG A 471 9.43 -15.88 -14.20
CA ARG A 471 8.67 -14.74 -13.68
C ARG A 471 7.27 -15.18 -13.22
N SER A 472 6.97 -15.01 -11.93
CA SER A 472 5.61 -15.09 -11.38
C SER A 472 5.15 -13.72 -10.90
N THR A 473 3.89 -13.37 -11.15
CA THR A 473 3.26 -12.18 -10.56
C THR A 473 2.17 -12.65 -9.61
N ASN A 474 2.33 -12.37 -8.32
CA ASN A 474 1.32 -12.62 -7.31
C ASN A 474 0.48 -11.35 -7.12
N ASP A 475 -0.84 -11.51 -6.97
CA ASP A 475 -1.77 -10.39 -6.72
C ASP A 475 -2.31 -10.51 -5.29
N TRP A 476 -1.57 -9.93 -4.34
CA TRP A 476 -1.88 -10.01 -2.92
C TRP A 476 -3.04 -9.08 -2.54
N ARG A 477 -3.23 -7.98 -3.27
CA ARG A 477 -4.22 -6.90 -3.04
C ARG A 477 -5.56 -7.39 -2.52
N LEU A 478 -6.12 -6.74 -1.49
CA LEU A 478 -7.44 -7.11 -0.95
C LEU A 478 -8.55 -6.99 -2.01
N ASN A 479 -8.43 -6.03 -2.93
CA ASN A 479 -9.37 -5.77 -4.01
C ASN A 479 -9.04 -6.50 -5.34
N SER A 480 -8.23 -7.56 -5.31
CA SER A 480 -7.93 -8.42 -6.48
C SER A 480 -9.20 -9.01 -7.12
N ARG A 481 -10.17 -9.41 -6.29
CA ARG A 481 -11.53 -9.83 -6.69
C ARG A 481 -12.55 -9.38 -5.66
N SER A 482 -13.81 -9.28 -6.09
CA SER A 482 -14.92 -8.87 -5.23
C SER A 482 -15.24 -9.87 -4.12
N ASP A 483 -15.05 -11.17 -4.34
CA ASP A 483 -15.30 -12.20 -3.32
C ASP A 483 -14.17 -12.27 -2.28
N SER A 484 -12.92 -12.07 -2.70
CA SER A 484 -11.77 -11.88 -1.81
C SER A 484 -11.93 -10.64 -0.92
N LEU A 485 -12.39 -9.52 -1.50
CA LEU A 485 -12.70 -8.30 -0.77
C LEU A 485 -13.87 -8.50 0.20
N GLN A 486 -14.97 -9.11 -0.24
CA GLN A 486 -16.14 -9.33 0.61
C GLN A 486 -15.82 -10.22 1.82
N ALA A 487 -15.07 -11.32 1.62
CA ALA A 487 -14.63 -12.17 2.72
C ALA A 487 -13.77 -11.40 3.76
N PHE A 488 -13.02 -10.38 3.33
CA PHE A 488 -12.28 -9.51 4.23
C PHE A 488 -13.18 -8.49 4.95
N VAL A 489 -14.14 -7.89 4.23
CA VAL A 489 -15.15 -6.97 4.79
C VAL A 489 -15.99 -7.67 5.86
N ASP A 490 -16.44 -8.88 5.60
CA ASP A 490 -17.23 -9.68 6.54
C ASP A 490 -16.40 -10.05 7.78
N GLY A 491 -15.14 -10.45 7.56
CA GLY A 491 -14.19 -10.81 8.62
C GLY A 491 -13.82 -9.66 9.54
N ILE A 492 -13.38 -8.52 9.01
CA ILE A 492 -12.92 -7.36 9.80
C ILE A 492 -14.06 -6.63 10.53
N LYS A 493 -15.31 -6.94 10.21
CA LYS A 493 -16.52 -6.42 10.88
C LYS A 493 -17.05 -7.31 12.00
N ARG A 494 -16.47 -8.49 12.23
CA ARG A 494 -16.85 -9.35 13.36
C ARG A 494 -16.52 -8.67 14.69
N THR A 495 -17.35 -8.93 15.70
CA THR A 495 -17.21 -8.38 17.05
C THR A 495 -16.54 -9.35 18.04
N ASP A 496 -16.24 -10.58 17.63
CA ASP A 496 -15.60 -11.64 18.43
C ASP A 496 -14.06 -11.67 18.32
N ILE A 497 -13.47 -10.70 17.61
CA ILE A 497 -12.03 -10.65 17.27
C ILE A 497 -11.28 -9.45 17.87
N ASN A 498 -11.85 -8.77 18.87
CA ASN A 498 -11.21 -7.69 19.63
C ASN A 498 -10.61 -6.54 18.79
N PHE A 499 -11.22 -6.22 17.64
CA PHE A 499 -10.90 -5.02 16.86
C PHE A 499 -11.76 -3.84 17.31
N ASP A 500 -11.13 -2.73 17.68
CA ASP A 500 -11.79 -1.43 17.85
C ASP A 500 -11.36 -0.52 16.70
N LEU A 501 -12.11 -0.60 15.60
CA LEU A 501 -11.82 0.06 14.32
C LEU A 501 -13.01 0.89 13.90
N GLN A 502 -12.76 2.18 13.67
CA GLN A 502 -13.77 3.14 13.23
C GLN A 502 -14.29 2.81 11.81
N GLU A 503 -15.58 3.06 11.55
CA GLU A 503 -16.13 2.98 10.19
C GLU A 503 -15.56 4.11 9.31
N VAL A 504 -15.26 3.81 8.05
CA VAL A 504 -14.79 4.81 7.09
C VAL A 504 -15.97 5.65 6.58
N THR A 505 -15.91 6.94 6.85
CA THR A 505 -16.86 7.95 6.36
C THR A 505 -16.60 8.26 4.89
N GLN A 506 -17.64 8.17 4.05
CA GLN A 506 -17.60 8.45 2.60
C GLN A 506 -17.50 9.95 2.31
#